data_AF-A0A7Z7LZU1-F1
#
_entry.id   AF-A0A7Z7LZU1-F1
#
_cell.length_a   1.000
_cell.length_b   1.000
_cell.length_c   1.000
_cell.angle_alpha   90.00
_cell.angle_beta   90.00
_cell.angle_gamma   90.00
#
_symmetry.space_group_name_H-M   'P 1'
#
loop_
_entity.id
_entity.type
_entity.pdbx_description
1 polymer ?
#
loop_
_entity_poly.entity_id
_entity_poly.type
_entity_poly.pdbx_seq_one_letter_code
_entity_poly.pdbx_strand_id
1 'polypeptide(L)' 'MIYGYIRVSTDKQTVENQRFEINQFCQHQETIVDKWIEETISGAKMWMTESLVSS' A
#
# COMPACT_ATOMS: atom_id res chain seq x y z
N MET A 1 11.82 9.33 -15.13
CA MET A 1 11.77 8.88 -13.73
C MET A 1 10.31 8.74 -13.33
N ILE A 2 9.84 7.50 -13.17
CA ILE A 2 8.44 7.15 -12.91
C ILE A 2 8.30 6.75 -11.45
N TYR A 3 7.29 7.31 -10.79
CA TYR A 3 6.96 7.03 -9.40
C TYR A 3 5.67 6.21 -9.33
N GLY A 4 5.72 5.07 -8.67
CA GLY A 4 4.55 4.25 -8.36
C GLY A 4 3.99 4.64 -7.00
N TYR A 5 2.72 5.01 -6.96
CA TYR A 5 2.00 5.28 -5.72
C TYR A 5 0.96 4.20 -5.48
N ILE A 6 1.04 3.53 -4.34
CA ILE A 6 0.09 2.49 -3.94
C ILE A 6 -0.54 2.90 -2.62
N ARG A 7 -1.87 2.97 -2.59
CA ARG A 7 -2.62 3.21 -1.37
C ARG A 7 -3.68 2.13 -1.20
N VAL A 8 -3.69 1.45 -0.06
CA VAL A 8 -4.72 0.48 0.29
C VAL A 8 -5.49 0.95 1.52
N SER A 9 -6.81 0.80 1.52
CA SER A 9 -7.67 1.30 2.60
C SER A 9 -8.44 0.22 3.36
N THR A 10 -8.33 -1.04 2.93
CA THR A 10 -9.12 -2.16 3.46
C THR A 10 -8.27 -3.41 3.52
N ASP A 11 -8.55 -4.29 4.47
CA ASP A 11 -7.81 -5.54 4.71
C ASP A 11 -7.90 -6.52 3.53
N LYS A 12 -8.87 -6.33 2.63
CA LYS A 12 -9.04 -7.13 1.41
C LYS A 12 -8.04 -6.77 0.30
N GLN A 13 -7.31 -5.66 0.44
CA GLN A 13 -6.31 -5.20 -0.53
C GLN A 13 -4.95 -5.09 0.15
N THR A 14 -3.92 -5.69 -0.46
CA THR A 14 -2.54 -5.57 0.03
C THR A 14 -1.71 -4.72 -0.93
N VAL A 15 -0.76 -3.97 -0.38
CA VAL A 15 0.22 -3.20 -1.18
C VAL A 15 0.96 -4.14 -2.14
N GLU A 16 1.30 -5.34 -1.65
CA GLU A 16 2.02 -6.35 -2.42
C GLU A 16 1.25 -6.82 -3.66
N ASN A 17 -0.05 -7.11 -3.54
CA ASN A 17 -0.86 -7.53 -4.69
C ASN A 17 -0.99 -6.40 -5.73
N GLN A 18 -1.16 -5.16 -5.26
CA GLN A 18 -1.20 -4.00 -6.16
C GLN A 18 0.12 -3.82 -6.89
N ARG A 19 1.25 -3.96 -6.17
CA ARG A 19 2.58 -3.84 -6.76
C ARG A 19 2.85 -4.95 -7.78
N PHE A 20 2.37 -6.17 -7.51
CA PHE A 20 2.47 -7.29 -8.44
C PHE A 20 1.74 -6.99 -9.75
N GLU A 21 0.45 -6.63 -9.70
CA GLU A 21 -0.35 -6.33 -10.89
C GLU A 21 0.21 -5.15 -11.70
N ILE A 22 0.64 -4.08 -11.01
CA ILE A 22 1.26 -2.92 -11.69
C ILE A 22 2.58 -3.34 -12.35
N ASN A 23 3.41 -4.16 -11.69
CA ASN A 23 4.64 -4.65 -12.30
C ASN A 23 4.36 -5.56 -13.51
N GLN A 24 3.33 -6.40 -13.45
CA GLN A 24 2.91 -7.21 -14.60
C GLN A 24 2.51 -6.31 -15.77
N PHE A 25 1.72 -5.26 -15.54
CA PHE A 25 1.40 -4.29 -16.57
C PHE A 25 2.65 -3.58 -17.13
N CYS A 26 3.53 -3.11 -16.25
CA CYS A 26 4.77 -2.43 -16.62
C CYS A 26 5.71 -3.30 -17.47
N GLN A 27 5.78 -4.61 -17.18
CA GLN A 27 6.55 -5.56 -18.00
C GLN A 27 6.03 -5.63 -19.45
N HIS A 28 4.71 -5.62 -19.65
CA HIS A 28 4.12 -5.63 -20.99
C HIS A 28 4.26 -4.30 -21.73
N GLN A 29 4.44 -3.20 -21.00
CA GLN A 29 4.55 -1.84 -21.54
C GLN A 29 6.00 -1.33 -21.61
N GLU A 30 6.98 -2.20 -21.37
CA GLU A 30 8.42 -1.85 -21.31
C GLU A 30 8.69 -0.63 -20.40
N THR A 31 7.91 -0.50 -19.34
CA THR A 31 7.93 0.63 -18.41
C THR A 31 8.59 0.22 -17.11
N ILE A 32 9.47 1.05 -16.57
CA ILE A 32 10.17 0.79 -15.30
C ILE A 32 9.76 1.85 -14.28
N VAL A 33 9.29 1.41 -13.12
CA VAL A 33 9.02 2.27 -11.97
C VAL A 33 10.29 2.39 -11.12
N ASP A 34 10.81 3.60 -11.00
CA ASP A 34 12.07 3.86 -10.32
C ASP A 34 11.93 3.87 -8.79
N LYS A 35 10.79 4.37 -8.30
CA LYS A 35 10.54 4.57 -6.87
C LYS A 35 9.08 4.27 -6.53
N TRP A 36 8.88 3.68 -5.37
CA TRP A 36 7.56 3.34 -4.83
C TRP A 36 7.27 4.15 -3.57
N ILE A 37 6.05 4.66 -3.49
CA ILE A 37 5.49 5.29 -2.30
C ILE A 37 4.24 4.48 -1.95
N GLU A 38 4.25 3.90 -0.75
CA GLU A 38 3.26 2.92 -0.32
C GLU A 38 2.58 3.45 0.95
N GLU A 39 1.24 3.49 0.95
CA GLU A 39 0.43 3.95 2.09
C GLU A 39 -0.66 2.93 2.43
N THR A 40 -0.67 2.46 3.68
CA THR A 40 -1.75 1.62 4.22
C THR A 40 -2.59 2.46 5.16
N ILE A 41 -3.86 2.64 4.84
CA ILE A 41 -4.80 3.42 5.66
C ILE A 41 -5.86 2.47 6.20
N SER A 42 -6.00 2.37 7.51
CA SER A 42 -7.12 1.64 8.10
C SER A 42 -8.41 2.43 7.89
N GLY A 43 -9.31 1.89 7.07
CA GLY A 43 -10.69 2.38 6.98
C GLY A 43 -11.34 2.24 8.36
N ALA A 44 -11.66 3.39 8.97
CA ALA A 44 -12.14 3.57 10.34
C ALA A 44 -11.03 3.64 11.42
N LYS A 45 -10.66 4.89 11.74
CA LYS A 45 -10.27 5.39 13.08
C LYS A 45 -9.59 4.35 13.98
N MET A 46 -8.27 4.23 13.85
CA MET A 46 -7.45 3.68 14.94
C MET A 46 -7.60 4.58 16.17
N TRP A 47 -8.63 4.34 16.98
CA TRP A 47 -8.55 4.62 18.40
C TRP A 47 -7.75 3.48 19.01
N MET A 48 -6.43 3.50 18.84
CA MET A 48 -5.59 2.79 19.79
C MET A 48 -5.61 3.63 21.06
N THR A 49 -6.69 3.52 21.84
CA THR A 49 -6.70 4.02 23.22
C THR A 49 -5.64 3.21 23.96
N GLU A 50 -4.61 3.90 24.44
CA GLU A 50 -3.69 3.49 25.50
C GLU A 50 -4.48 3.10 26.77
N SER A 51 -5.21 1.99 26.78
CA SER A 51 -5.93 1.50 27.97
C SER A 51 -5.51 0.11 28.43
N LEU A 52 -4.33 -0.38 28.03
CA LEU A 52 -3.76 -1.63 28.54
C LEU A 52 -2.28 -1.53 28.96
N VAL A 53 -1.83 -0.35 29.42
CA VAL A 53 -0.56 -0.20 30.17
C VAL A 53 -0.82 0.23 31.62
N SER A 54 -1.97 -0.15 32.19
CA SER A 54 -2.22 -0.04 33.62
C SER A 54 -3.05 -1.23 34.10
N SER A 55 -2.38 -2.37 34.33
CA SER A 55 -2.74 -3.38 35.32
C SER A 55 -1.52 -4.27 35.56
#